data_AF-A0A849PJV8-F1
#
_entry.id   AF-A0A849PJV8-F1
#
_cell.length_a   1.000
_cell.length_b   1.000
_cell.length_c   1.000
_cell.angle_alpha   90.00
_cell.angle_beta   90.00
_cell.angle_gamma   90.00
#
_symmetry.space_group_name_H-M   'P 1'
#
loop_
_entity.id
_entity.type
_entity.pdbx_description
1 polymer ?
#
loop_
_entity_poly.entity_id
_entity_poly.type
_entity_poly.pdbx_seq_one_letter_code
_entity_poly.pdbx_strand_id
1 'polypeptide(L)'
;MARMKKVSKKETRLEKVAALETLIRDIYKEYRHLLPADYRWEDESSRWTELVYCIFAELTKHSYRDARRLANGIADLNLLAVEDLAGIPIMDDGMVNPDNSRIRTITDILKSNGVSEDEINRSLSAICKVAQAIQENYDGKVQKFLRKYGRDIVNEFDSHVSFSEVSRGTQSRILVKWIQNTLAMPLAFSNVYTVRFCENEDVTYWELAEAADNIGINAAVLDDLLEVYIVDTKGKKV
;
A
#
# COMPACT_ATOMS: atom_id res chain seq x y z
N MET A 1 -17.75 12.26 -42.87
CA MET A 1 -18.23 12.38 -41.48
C MET A 1 -17.42 11.42 -40.62
N ALA A 2 -16.60 11.97 -39.72
CA ALA A 2 -15.68 11.21 -38.90
C ALA A 2 -16.46 10.34 -37.89
N ARG A 3 -16.19 9.04 -37.91
CA ARG A 3 -16.74 8.06 -36.97
C ARG A 3 -15.99 8.25 -35.65
N MET A 4 -16.51 9.12 -34.77
CA MET A 4 -16.00 9.23 -33.40
C MET A 4 -16.12 7.85 -32.76
N LYS A 5 -14.96 7.20 -32.55
CA LYS A 5 -14.86 5.99 -31.73
C LYS A 5 -15.47 6.34 -30.37
N LYS A 6 -16.48 5.58 -29.95
CA LYS A 6 -16.91 5.55 -28.54
C LYS A 6 -15.69 5.13 -27.73
N VAL A 7 -14.97 6.08 -27.17
CA VAL A 7 -13.98 5.83 -26.13
C VAL A 7 -14.71 5.06 -25.04
N SER A 8 -14.21 3.88 -24.71
CA SER A 8 -14.85 3.00 -23.74
C SER A 8 -14.85 3.69 -22.38
N LYS A 9 -15.96 3.65 -21.63
CA LYS A 9 -16.01 4.20 -20.24
C LYS A 9 -14.88 3.66 -19.36
N LYS A 10 -14.33 2.47 -19.67
CA LYS A 10 -13.18 1.88 -18.98
C LYS A 10 -11.86 2.59 -19.31
N GLU A 11 -11.67 3.04 -20.55
CA GLU A 11 -10.48 3.80 -20.98
C GLU A 11 -10.45 5.19 -20.34
N THR A 12 -11.58 5.91 -20.34
CA THR A 12 -11.70 7.23 -19.71
C THR A 12 -11.43 7.18 -18.19
N ARG A 13 -11.76 6.05 -17.53
CA ARG A 13 -11.49 5.85 -16.10
C ARG A 13 -10.00 5.66 -15.82
N LEU A 14 -9.30 4.90 -16.66
CA LEU A 14 -7.85 4.67 -16.53
C LEU A 14 -7.06 5.96 -16.75
N GLU A 15 -7.46 6.78 -17.72
CA GLU A 15 -6.84 8.09 -17.97
C GLU A 15 -7.03 9.04 -16.78
N LYS A 16 -8.24 9.08 -16.19
CA LYS A 16 -8.51 9.87 -14.97
C LYS A 16 -7.66 9.41 -13.79
N VAL A 17 -7.54 8.10 -13.56
CA VAL A 17 -6.73 7.55 -12.47
C VAL A 17 -5.25 7.89 -12.68
N ALA A 18 -4.70 7.73 -13.89
CA ALA A 18 -3.31 8.09 -14.17
C ALA A 18 -3.03 9.60 -13.98
N ALA A 19 -3.98 10.46 -14.35
CA ALA A 19 -3.89 11.90 -14.07
C ALA A 19 -3.89 12.19 -12.56
N LEU A 20 -4.76 11.51 -11.79
CA LEU A 20 -4.78 11.58 -10.33
C LEU A 20 -3.48 11.11 -9.70
N GLU A 21 -2.88 10.02 -10.19
CA GLU A 21 -1.60 9.53 -9.68
C GLU A 21 -0.51 10.60 -9.80
N THR A 22 -0.47 11.32 -10.92
CA THR A 22 0.48 12.42 -11.14
C THR A 22 0.20 13.58 -10.18
N LEU A 23 -1.07 13.99 -10.06
CA LEU A 23 -1.48 15.06 -9.16
C LEU A 23 -1.15 14.75 -7.70
N ILE A 24 -1.43 13.53 -7.23
CA ILE A 24 -1.11 13.12 -5.85
C ILE A 24 0.40 13.15 -5.61
N ARG A 25 1.22 12.71 -6.59
CA ARG A 25 2.69 12.79 -6.48
C ARG A 25 3.17 14.23 -6.36
N ASP A 26 2.54 15.17 -7.05
CA ASP A 26 2.93 16.58 -6.99
C ASP A 26 2.49 17.22 -5.67
N ILE A 27 1.26 16.94 -5.20
CA ILE A 27 0.80 17.31 -3.85
C ILE A 27 1.75 16.75 -2.79
N TYR A 28 2.14 15.49 -2.92
CA TYR A 28 3.07 14.87 -2.00
C TYR A 28 4.40 15.62 -1.94
N LYS A 29 5.04 15.87 -3.09
CA LYS A 29 6.32 16.59 -3.16
C LYS A 29 6.23 17.97 -2.55
N GLU A 30 5.13 18.68 -2.78
CA GLU A 30 4.94 20.05 -2.32
C GLU A 30 4.62 20.11 -0.82
N TYR A 31 3.68 19.30 -0.34
CA TYR A 31 3.11 19.46 1.00
C TYR A 31 3.63 18.47 2.07
N ARG A 32 4.39 17.43 1.70
CA ARG A 32 4.87 16.41 2.66
C ARG A 32 5.64 16.99 3.84
N HIS A 33 6.40 18.07 3.63
CA HIS A 33 7.19 18.71 4.68
C HIS A 33 6.34 19.35 5.79
N LEU A 34 5.05 19.54 5.57
CA LEU A 34 4.09 20.09 6.54
C LEU A 34 3.43 19.01 7.39
N LEU A 35 3.61 17.74 7.04
CA LEU A 35 3.12 16.60 7.80
C LEU A 35 4.14 16.16 8.87
N PRO A 36 3.69 15.55 9.99
CA PRO A 36 4.57 14.89 10.96
C PRO A 36 5.74 14.11 10.33
N ALA A 37 6.92 14.20 10.96
CA ALA A 37 8.12 13.52 10.45
C ALA A 37 8.06 11.99 10.66
N ASP A 38 7.21 11.51 11.58
CA ASP A 38 7.19 10.15 12.09
C ASP A 38 6.00 9.30 11.57
N TYR A 39 5.42 9.63 10.40
CA TYR A 39 4.44 8.74 9.76
C TYR A 39 5.01 7.36 9.54
N ARG A 40 4.35 6.36 10.13
CA ARG A 40 4.65 4.96 9.87
C ARG A 40 3.96 4.52 8.59
N TRP A 41 4.69 3.75 7.77
CA TRP A 41 4.17 3.12 6.55
C TRP A 41 3.56 4.13 5.60
N GLU A 42 4.31 5.19 5.33
CA GLU A 42 3.90 6.20 4.35
C GLU A 42 3.88 5.65 2.93
N ASP A 43 4.91 4.86 2.60
CA ASP A 43 4.96 4.03 1.41
C ASP A 43 4.50 2.60 1.75
N GLU A 44 3.43 2.15 1.10
CA GLU A 44 2.85 0.82 1.26
C GLU A 44 3.78 -0.29 0.77
N SER A 45 4.74 0.01 -0.12
CA SER A 45 5.80 -0.93 -0.49
C SER A 45 6.62 -1.38 0.73
N SER A 46 6.78 -0.48 1.72
CA SER A 46 7.51 -0.78 2.95
C SER A 46 6.81 -1.86 3.78
N ARG A 47 5.47 -1.94 3.75
CA ARG A 47 4.74 -3.02 4.46
C ARG A 47 4.97 -4.38 3.84
N TRP A 48 5.08 -4.42 2.51
CA TRP A 48 5.44 -5.64 1.82
C TRP A 48 6.88 -6.05 2.17
N THR A 49 7.83 -5.12 2.13
CA THR A 49 9.21 -5.37 2.58
C THR A 49 9.27 -5.87 4.02
N GLU A 50 8.46 -5.33 4.92
CA GLU A 50 8.37 -5.80 6.30
C GLU A 50 7.87 -7.25 6.39
N LEU A 51 6.89 -7.65 5.57
CA LEU A 51 6.45 -9.04 5.51
C LEU A 51 7.55 -9.97 4.99
N VAL A 52 8.31 -9.56 3.98
CA VAL A 52 9.49 -10.31 3.49
C VAL A 52 10.54 -10.42 4.59
N TYR A 53 10.80 -9.35 5.34
CA TYR A 53 11.66 -9.39 6.52
C TYR A 53 11.19 -10.44 7.53
N CYS A 54 9.90 -10.48 7.88
CA CYS A 54 9.36 -11.48 8.80
C CYS A 54 9.61 -12.91 8.29
N ILE A 55 9.46 -13.15 6.98
CA ILE A 55 9.75 -14.46 6.38
C ILE A 55 11.24 -14.80 6.54
N PHE A 56 12.16 -13.89 6.23
CA PHE A 56 13.59 -14.14 6.42
C PHE A 56 13.96 -14.36 7.87
N ALA A 57 13.40 -13.59 8.80
CA ALA A 57 13.70 -13.71 10.21
C ALA A 57 13.32 -15.08 10.78
N GLU A 58 12.22 -15.67 10.29
CA GLU A 58 11.71 -16.95 10.78
C GLU A 58 12.28 -18.16 10.02
N LEU A 59 12.68 -17.98 8.76
CA LEU A 59 13.16 -19.09 7.92
C LEU A 59 14.68 -19.16 7.76
N THR A 60 15.42 -18.20 8.33
CA THR A 60 16.88 -18.19 8.31
C THR A 60 17.44 -18.16 9.73
N LYS A 61 18.68 -18.61 9.92
CA LYS A 61 19.40 -18.49 11.19
C LYS A 61 19.96 -17.09 11.47
N HIS A 62 19.64 -16.10 10.65
CA HIS A 62 20.14 -14.74 10.83
C HIS A 62 19.48 -14.05 12.02
N SER A 63 20.18 -13.07 12.60
CA SER A 63 19.57 -12.19 13.58
C SER A 63 18.44 -11.38 12.94
N TYR A 64 17.44 -10.94 13.72
CA TYR A 64 16.39 -10.03 13.25
C TYR A 64 16.96 -8.77 12.57
N ARG A 65 18.08 -8.25 13.08
CA ARG A 65 18.77 -7.10 12.49
C ARG A 65 19.30 -7.42 11.08
N ASP A 66 19.91 -8.58 10.91
CA ASP A 66 20.48 -8.98 9.62
C ASP A 66 19.40 -9.34 8.62
N ALA A 67 18.34 -10.06 9.05
CA ALA A 67 17.19 -10.36 8.22
C ALA A 67 16.51 -9.09 7.68
N ARG A 68 16.32 -8.07 8.55
CA ARG A 68 15.74 -6.78 8.13
C ARG A 68 16.66 -6.04 7.16
N ARG A 69 17.97 -6.03 7.44
CA ARG A 69 18.97 -5.44 6.53
C ARG A 69 18.93 -6.10 5.15
N LEU A 70 18.80 -7.42 5.09
CA LEU A 70 18.71 -8.17 3.84
C LEU A 70 17.42 -7.85 3.08
N ALA A 71 16.26 -7.89 3.74
CA ALA A 71 14.98 -7.55 3.12
C ALA A 71 15.00 -6.14 2.51
N ASN A 72 15.46 -5.15 3.29
CA ASN A 72 15.56 -3.77 2.82
C ASN A 72 16.56 -3.64 1.66
N GLY A 73 17.75 -4.25 1.75
CA GLY A 73 18.73 -4.19 0.67
C GLY A 73 18.25 -4.84 -0.63
N ILE A 74 17.45 -5.90 -0.56
CA ILE A 74 16.85 -6.54 -1.74
C ILE A 74 15.68 -5.68 -2.28
N ALA A 75 14.89 -5.05 -1.40
CA ALA A 75 13.85 -4.09 -1.79
C ALA A 75 14.43 -2.86 -2.51
N ASP A 76 15.54 -2.30 -2.03
CA ASP A 76 16.21 -1.13 -2.62
C ASP A 76 16.71 -1.42 -4.05
N LEU A 77 16.99 -2.69 -4.37
CA LEU A 77 17.34 -3.16 -5.70
C LEU A 77 16.11 -3.44 -6.59
N ASN A 78 14.91 -3.12 -6.11
CA ASN A 78 13.62 -3.41 -6.74
C ASN A 78 13.42 -4.90 -7.06
N LEU A 79 14.06 -5.79 -6.30
CA LEU A 79 13.98 -7.22 -6.51
C LEU A 79 12.73 -7.84 -5.86
N LEU A 80 12.06 -7.11 -4.97
CA LEU A 80 10.88 -7.57 -4.23
C LEU A 80 9.54 -7.05 -4.77
N ALA A 81 9.43 -6.52 -5.99
CA ALA A 81 8.12 -6.11 -6.50
C ALA A 81 7.11 -7.28 -6.50
N VAL A 82 5.92 -7.07 -5.92
CA VAL A 82 4.91 -8.12 -5.72
C VAL A 82 4.49 -8.74 -7.05
N GLU A 83 4.19 -7.91 -8.04
CA GLU A 83 3.76 -8.33 -9.38
C GLU A 83 4.80 -9.25 -10.05
N ASP A 84 6.08 -8.88 -9.94
CA ASP A 84 7.19 -9.64 -10.50
C ASP A 84 7.37 -11.00 -9.80
N LEU A 85 7.28 -11.02 -8.47
CA LEU A 85 7.42 -12.24 -7.67
C LEU A 85 6.22 -13.18 -7.83
N ALA A 86 5.01 -12.62 -7.96
CA ALA A 86 3.79 -13.37 -8.20
C ALA A 86 3.80 -14.07 -9.56
N GLY A 87 4.43 -13.45 -10.56
CA GLY A 87 4.60 -14.03 -11.89
C GLY A 87 5.58 -15.21 -11.99
N ILE A 88 6.28 -15.56 -10.90
CA ILE A 88 7.24 -16.66 -10.87
C ILE A 88 6.49 -17.98 -10.66
N PRO A 89 6.59 -18.95 -11.59
CA PRO A 89 5.93 -20.24 -11.42
C PRO A 89 6.47 -21.01 -10.21
N ILE A 90 5.55 -21.59 -9.44
CA ILE A 90 5.85 -22.59 -8.42
C ILE A 90 5.86 -23.96 -9.09
N MET A 91 6.91 -24.73 -8.88
CA MET A 91 7.09 -26.08 -9.40
C MET A 91 6.22 -27.09 -8.64
N ASP A 92 6.09 -28.32 -9.16
CA ASP A 92 5.24 -29.37 -8.57
C ASP A 92 5.67 -29.79 -7.15
N ASP A 93 6.93 -29.60 -6.80
CA ASP A 93 7.48 -29.83 -5.46
C ASP A 93 7.18 -28.67 -4.48
N GLY A 94 6.48 -27.63 -4.96
CA GLY A 94 6.14 -26.44 -4.20
C GLY A 94 7.27 -25.43 -4.08
N MET A 95 8.38 -25.60 -4.79
CA MET A 95 9.52 -24.68 -4.79
C MET A 95 9.48 -23.71 -5.97
N VAL A 96 10.13 -22.56 -5.83
CA VAL A 96 10.30 -21.61 -6.94
C VAL A 96 11.35 -22.12 -7.93
N ASN A 97 11.15 -21.82 -9.23
CA ASN A 97 12.11 -22.18 -10.26
C ASN A 97 13.48 -21.46 -10.02
N PRO A 98 14.57 -22.20 -9.74
CA PRO A 98 15.87 -21.62 -9.47
C PRO A 98 16.51 -20.96 -10.70
N ASP A 99 16.08 -21.27 -11.92
CA ASP A 99 16.62 -20.68 -13.15
C ASP A 99 16.03 -19.31 -13.49
N ASN A 100 14.97 -18.89 -12.79
CA ASN A 100 14.41 -17.56 -12.95
C ASN A 100 15.48 -16.50 -12.61
N SER A 101 15.71 -15.53 -13.50
CA SER A 101 16.79 -14.53 -13.36
C SER A 101 16.71 -13.72 -12.07
N ARG A 102 15.50 -13.39 -11.62
CA ARG A 102 15.26 -12.69 -10.35
C ARG A 102 15.57 -13.59 -9.16
N ILE A 103 15.10 -14.83 -9.18
CA ILE A 103 15.41 -15.83 -8.14
C ILE A 103 16.91 -16.05 -8.03
N ARG A 104 17.63 -16.17 -9.15
CA ARG A 104 19.10 -16.29 -9.14
C ARG A 104 19.78 -15.09 -8.51
N THR A 105 19.40 -13.88 -8.92
CA THR A 105 19.96 -12.64 -8.35
C THR A 105 19.74 -12.56 -6.84
N ILE A 106 18.53 -12.84 -6.37
CA ILE A 106 18.24 -12.82 -4.92
C ILE A 106 19.01 -13.94 -4.21
N THR A 107 19.08 -15.13 -4.80
CA THR A 107 19.87 -16.25 -4.28
C THR A 107 21.34 -15.89 -4.12
N ASP A 108 21.95 -15.25 -5.10
CA ASP A 108 23.37 -14.85 -5.05
C ASP A 108 23.62 -13.81 -3.95
N ILE A 109 22.70 -12.86 -3.77
CA ILE A 109 22.76 -11.88 -2.66
C ILE A 109 22.69 -12.61 -1.32
N LEU A 110 21.73 -13.52 -1.15
CA LEU A 110 21.54 -14.26 0.10
C LEU A 110 22.73 -15.18 0.40
N LYS A 111 23.24 -15.91 -0.61
CA LYS A 111 24.46 -16.75 -0.48
C LYS A 111 25.67 -15.92 -0.08
N SER A 112 25.86 -14.75 -0.70
CA SER A 112 26.97 -13.84 -0.36
C SER A 112 26.88 -13.29 1.07
N ASN A 113 25.69 -13.36 1.70
CA ASN A 113 25.48 -12.97 3.08
C ASN A 113 25.45 -14.17 4.05
N GLY A 114 25.80 -15.37 3.59
CA GLY A 114 25.93 -16.55 4.45
C GLY A 114 24.63 -17.32 4.72
N VAL A 115 23.55 -17.02 3.99
CA VAL A 115 22.31 -17.79 4.07
C VAL A 115 22.51 -19.12 3.35
N SER A 116 22.12 -20.23 3.97
CA SER A 116 22.27 -21.56 3.36
C SER A 116 21.25 -21.80 2.25
N GLU A 117 21.58 -22.70 1.31
CA GLU A 117 20.73 -22.98 0.16
C GLU A 117 19.33 -23.48 0.52
N ASP A 118 19.20 -24.31 1.56
CA ASP A 118 17.90 -24.76 2.08
C ASP A 118 17.04 -23.59 2.59
N GLU A 119 17.64 -22.70 3.38
CA GLU A 119 16.97 -21.51 3.93
C GLU A 119 16.54 -20.56 2.81
N ILE A 120 17.38 -20.38 1.78
CA ILE A 120 17.07 -19.58 0.59
C ILE A 120 15.87 -20.17 -0.14
N ASN A 121 15.92 -21.45 -0.49
CA ASN A 121 14.86 -22.11 -1.25
C ASN A 121 13.51 -22.03 -0.53
N ARG A 122 13.51 -22.26 0.79
CA ARG A 122 12.29 -22.15 1.62
C ARG A 122 11.79 -20.71 1.68
N SER A 123 12.68 -19.75 1.89
CA SER A 123 12.31 -18.33 2.00
C SER A 123 11.75 -17.78 0.70
N LEU A 124 12.43 -18.01 -0.43
CA LEU A 124 11.98 -17.54 -1.74
C LEU A 124 10.66 -18.19 -2.16
N SER A 125 10.49 -19.47 -1.86
CA SER A 125 9.22 -20.16 -2.11
C SER A 125 8.08 -19.60 -1.28
N ALA A 126 8.32 -19.28 0.00
CA ALA A 126 7.33 -18.63 0.85
C ALA A 126 6.97 -17.22 0.33
N ILE A 127 7.99 -16.41 0.00
CA ILE A 127 7.81 -15.05 -0.53
C ILE A 127 6.98 -15.07 -1.82
N CYS A 128 7.32 -15.91 -2.79
CA CYS A 128 6.58 -16.00 -4.05
C CYS A 128 5.13 -16.48 -3.85
N LYS A 129 4.89 -17.46 -2.96
CA LYS A 129 3.52 -17.90 -2.65
C LYS A 129 2.68 -16.80 -2.01
N VAL A 130 3.28 -16.03 -1.09
CA VAL A 130 2.60 -14.89 -0.48
C VAL A 130 2.35 -13.79 -1.52
N ALA A 131 3.31 -13.51 -2.40
CA ALA A 131 3.14 -12.55 -3.48
C ALA A 131 2.00 -12.97 -4.43
N GLN A 132 1.91 -14.26 -4.80
CA GLN A 132 0.80 -14.81 -5.58
C GLN A 132 -0.54 -14.61 -4.86
N ALA A 133 -0.62 -14.94 -3.58
CA ALA A 133 -1.85 -14.75 -2.81
C ALA A 133 -2.26 -13.26 -2.73
N ILE A 134 -1.30 -12.35 -2.56
CA ILE A 134 -1.56 -10.91 -2.57
C ILE A 134 -2.00 -10.44 -3.96
N GLN A 135 -1.37 -10.94 -5.03
CA GLN A 135 -1.73 -10.63 -6.41
C GLN A 135 -3.17 -11.06 -6.72
N GLU A 136 -3.51 -12.30 -6.42
CA GLU A 136 -4.81 -12.89 -6.75
C GLU A 136 -5.96 -12.28 -5.94
N ASN A 137 -5.76 -12.07 -4.63
CA ASN A 137 -6.84 -11.65 -3.74
C ASN A 137 -6.93 -10.13 -3.56
N TYR A 138 -5.82 -9.44 -3.79
CA TYR A 138 -5.67 -8.02 -3.48
C TYR A 138 -4.97 -7.23 -4.58
N ASP A 139 -4.88 -7.78 -5.80
CA ASP A 139 -4.38 -7.06 -6.99
C ASP A 139 -2.95 -6.50 -6.79
N GLY A 140 -2.14 -7.25 -6.04
CA GLY A 140 -0.75 -6.91 -5.74
C GLY A 140 -0.59 -5.86 -4.63
N LYS A 141 -1.69 -5.42 -4.03
CA LYS A 141 -1.72 -4.28 -3.08
C LYS A 141 -2.02 -4.76 -1.65
N VAL A 142 -0.98 -4.94 -0.83
CA VAL A 142 -1.10 -5.41 0.57
C VAL A 142 -2.03 -4.52 1.42
N GLN A 143 -2.08 -3.23 1.12
CA GLN A 143 -2.96 -2.29 1.80
C GLN A 143 -4.45 -2.58 1.58
N LYS A 144 -4.85 -3.24 0.48
CA LYS A 144 -6.26 -3.62 0.27
C LYS A 144 -6.70 -4.69 1.29
N PHE A 145 -5.81 -5.63 1.63
CA PHE A 145 -6.02 -6.60 2.72
C PHE A 145 -6.18 -5.88 4.06
N LEU A 146 -5.22 -5.04 4.43
CA LEU A 146 -5.24 -4.32 5.71
C LEU A 146 -6.47 -3.40 5.82
N ARG A 147 -6.81 -2.68 4.75
CA ARG A 147 -7.97 -1.78 4.72
C ARG A 147 -9.29 -2.51 4.91
N LYS A 148 -9.42 -3.75 4.41
CA LYS A 148 -10.60 -4.60 4.67
C LYS A 148 -10.76 -4.81 6.17
N TYR A 149 -9.76 -5.38 6.83
CA TYR A 149 -9.85 -5.71 8.26
C TYR A 149 -9.87 -4.47 9.16
N GLY A 150 -9.22 -3.37 8.78
CA GLY A 150 -9.33 -2.12 9.51
C GLY A 150 -10.75 -1.55 9.52
N ARG A 151 -11.50 -1.71 8.41
CA ARG A 151 -12.92 -1.34 8.38
C ARG A 151 -13.76 -2.24 9.27
N ASP A 152 -13.46 -3.54 9.30
CA ASP A 152 -14.17 -4.49 10.16
C ASP A 152 -13.99 -4.14 11.64
N ILE A 153 -12.77 -3.82 12.07
CA ILE A 153 -12.47 -3.35 13.44
C ILE A 153 -13.27 -2.08 13.78
N VAL A 154 -13.29 -1.11 12.87
CA VAL A 154 -14.04 0.15 13.07
C VAL A 154 -15.54 -0.11 13.19
N ASN A 155 -16.10 -0.94 12.31
CA ASN A 155 -17.53 -1.26 12.31
C ASN A 155 -17.94 -2.02 13.58
N GLU A 156 -17.12 -2.98 14.01
CA GLU A 156 -17.32 -3.71 15.25
C GLU A 156 -17.33 -2.75 16.44
N PHE A 157 -16.32 -1.87 16.55
CA PHE A 157 -16.25 -0.89 17.64
C PHE A 157 -17.43 0.10 17.61
N ASP A 158 -17.79 0.63 16.44
CA ASP A 158 -18.91 1.56 16.25
C ASP A 158 -20.26 0.94 16.65
N SER A 159 -20.40 -0.38 16.51
CA SER A 159 -21.61 -1.11 16.91
C SER A 159 -21.78 -1.23 18.43
N HIS A 160 -20.69 -1.11 19.19
CA HIS A 160 -20.69 -1.26 20.65
C HIS A 160 -20.63 0.07 21.41
N VAL A 161 -20.29 1.16 20.73
CA VAL A 161 -20.06 2.46 21.35
C VAL A 161 -20.88 3.53 20.66
N SER A 162 -21.55 4.38 21.44
CA SER A 162 -22.27 5.55 20.93
C SER A 162 -21.82 6.77 21.69
N PHE A 163 -21.22 7.72 20.98
CA PHE A 163 -20.87 9.04 21.49
C PHE A 163 -22.10 9.93 21.32
N SER A 164 -22.82 10.20 22.40
CA SER A 164 -24.04 11.03 22.37
C SER A 164 -23.71 12.51 22.10
N GLU A 165 -22.47 12.92 22.35
CA GLU A 165 -21.98 14.29 22.25
C GLU A 165 -21.65 14.70 20.81
N VAL A 166 -21.57 13.76 19.86
CA VAL A 166 -21.17 14.03 18.48
C VAL A 166 -22.07 13.36 17.46
N SER A 167 -22.08 13.88 16.24
CA SER A 167 -22.78 13.23 15.13
C SER A 167 -22.13 11.89 14.77
N ARG A 168 -22.91 10.96 14.21
CA ARG A 168 -22.42 9.65 13.74
C ARG A 168 -21.23 9.77 12.77
N GLY A 169 -21.25 10.76 11.88
CA GLY A 169 -20.12 11.03 10.98
C GLY A 169 -18.86 11.46 11.74
N THR A 170 -18.99 12.22 12.82
CA THR A 170 -17.87 12.62 13.67
C THR A 170 -17.34 11.46 14.50
N GLN A 171 -18.22 10.61 15.05
CA GLN A 171 -17.84 9.38 15.74
C GLN A 171 -17.02 8.46 14.82
N SER A 172 -17.51 8.17 13.61
CA SER A 172 -16.78 7.38 12.62
C SER A 172 -15.41 7.99 12.32
N ARG A 173 -15.31 9.32 12.26
CA ARG A 173 -14.02 10.05 12.14
C ARG A 173 -13.08 9.94 13.33
N ILE A 174 -13.60 9.85 14.53
CA ILE A 174 -12.75 9.61 15.70
C ILE A 174 -12.18 8.19 15.64
N LEU A 175 -13.02 7.19 15.36
CA LEU A 175 -12.63 5.77 15.38
C LEU A 175 -11.61 5.41 14.30
N VAL A 176 -11.83 5.83 13.06
CA VAL A 176 -10.86 5.54 11.98
C VAL A 176 -9.53 6.26 12.23
N LYS A 177 -9.51 7.51 12.76
CA LYS A 177 -8.26 8.23 13.06
C LYS A 177 -7.51 7.57 14.22
N TRP A 178 -8.24 7.09 15.22
CA TRP A 178 -7.65 6.32 16.31
C TRP A 178 -7.00 5.03 15.81
N ILE A 179 -7.65 4.27 14.92
CA ILE A 179 -7.09 3.04 14.33
C ILE A 179 -5.91 3.34 13.40
N GLN A 180 -5.99 4.39 12.59
CA GLN A 180 -4.85 4.87 11.78
C GLN A 180 -3.66 5.18 12.69
N ASN A 181 -3.84 5.92 13.78
CA ASN A 181 -2.73 6.32 14.64
C ASN A 181 -2.18 5.16 15.50
N THR A 182 -3.06 4.28 16.00
CA THR A 182 -2.68 3.21 16.94
C THR A 182 -2.08 2.00 16.23
N LEU A 183 -2.66 1.62 15.09
CA LEU A 183 -2.27 0.42 14.35
C LEU A 183 -1.59 0.73 13.01
N ALA A 184 -1.44 2.03 12.68
CA ALA A 184 -0.91 2.48 11.40
C ALA A 184 -1.66 1.83 10.22
N MET A 185 -3.00 1.80 10.26
CA MET A 185 -3.82 1.13 9.23
C MET A 185 -4.06 2.03 8.00
N PRO A 186 -4.04 1.50 6.77
CA PRO A 186 -4.23 2.26 5.53
C PRO A 186 -5.71 2.47 5.20
N LEU A 187 -6.45 2.97 6.19
CA LEU A 187 -7.84 3.37 6.02
C LEU A 187 -7.88 4.75 5.38
N ALA A 188 -8.77 4.93 4.42
CA ALA A 188 -9.04 6.22 3.82
C ALA A 188 -10.21 6.88 4.57
N PHE A 189 -10.17 8.20 4.72
CA PHE A 189 -11.21 9.00 5.34
C PHE A 189 -12.09 9.70 4.31
N SER A 190 -13.40 9.59 4.51
CA SER A 190 -14.35 10.59 4.00
C SER A 190 -14.32 11.86 4.86
N ASN A 191 -13.13 12.47 5.02
CA ASN A 191 -13.01 13.78 5.65
C ASN A 191 -13.53 14.87 4.67
N VAL A 192 -13.86 16.05 5.21
CA VAL A 192 -14.43 17.14 4.39
C VAL A 192 -13.48 17.62 3.29
N TYR A 193 -12.18 17.51 3.51
CA TYR A 193 -11.15 17.91 2.55
C TYR A 193 -11.03 16.92 1.39
N THR A 194 -11.09 15.61 1.67
CA THR A 194 -11.14 14.55 0.67
C THR A 194 -12.41 14.69 -0.20
N VAL A 195 -13.56 14.97 0.41
CA VAL A 195 -14.80 15.24 -0.34
C VAL A 195 -14.64 16.47 -1.24
N ARG A 196 -14.14 17.59 -0.69
CA ARG A 196 -13.89 18.82 -1.46
C ARG A 196 -12.88 18.59 -2.58
N PHE A 197 -11.85 17.80 -2.35
CA PHE A 197 -10.86 17.44 -3.37
C PHE A 197 -11.55 16.66 -4.50
N CYS A 198 -12.29 15.61 -4.16
CA CYS A 198 -13.05 14.81 -5.13
C CYS A 198 -14.02 15.68 -5.96
N GLU A 199 -14.72 16.62 -5.33
CA GLU A 199 -15.62 17.56 -6.02
C GLU A 199 -14.88 18.50 -6.97
N ASN A 200 -13.69 19.00 -6.57
CA ASN A 200 -12.92 19.94 -7.39
C ASN A 200 -12.32 19.28 -8.62
N GLU A 201 -11.82 18.05 -8.45
CA GLU A 201 -11.13 17.32 -9.50
C GLU A 201 -12.10 16.49 -10.38
N ASP A 202 -13.41 16.51 -10.09
CA ASP A 202 -14.44 15.67 -10.74
C ASP A 202 -14.07 14.17 -10.71
N VAL A 203 -13.72 13.70 -9.51
CA VAL A 203 -13.31 12.30 -9.27
C VAL A 203 -14.12 11.69 -8.15
N THR A 204 -14.31 10.38 -8.25
CA THR A 204 -14.90 9.59 -7.18
C THR A 204 -13.86 9.24 -6.12
N TYR A 205 -14.34 8.98 -4.91
CA TYR A 205 -13.49 8.45 -3.83
C TYR A 205 -12.79 7.15 -4.23
N TRP A 206 -13.45 6.31 -5.04
CA TRP A 206 -12.85 5.09 -5.53
C TRP A 206 -11.66 5.37 -6.46
N GLU A 207 -11.77 6.36 -7.36
CA GLU A 207 -10.68 6.72 -8.29
C GLU A 207 -9.50 7.29 -7.52
N LEU A 208 -9.77 8.10 -6.49
CA LEU A 208 -8.73 8.60 -5.57
C LEU A 208 -8.03 7.46 -4.82
N ALA A 209 -8.80 6.53 -4.27
CA ALA A 209 -8.24 5.38 -3.55
C ALA A 209 -7.44 4.43 -4.46
N GLU A 210 -7.90 4.23 -5.70
CA GLU A 210 -7.16 3.44 -6.69
C GLU A 210 -5.85 4.13 -7.10
N ALA A 211 -5.89 5.44 -7.38
CA ALA A 211 -4.68 6.21 -7.68
C ALA A 211 -3.67 6.14 -6.51
N ALA A 212 -4.15 6.29 -5.27
CA ALA A 212 -3.33 6.14 -4.07
C ALA A 212 -2.69 4.74 -3.98
N ASP A 213 -3.49 3.70 -4.21
CA ASP A 213 -3.04 2.32 -4.18
C ASP A 213 -1.99 2.01 -5.27
N ASN A 214 -2.14 2.59 -6.45
CA ASN A 214 -1.22 2.40 -7.58
C ASN A 214 0.14 3.03 -7.32
N ILE A 215 0.18 4.24 -6.74
CA ILE A 215 1.43 4.91 -6.39
C ILE A 215 2.02 4.44 -5.06
N GLY A 216 1.31 3.59 -4.31
CA GLY A 216 1.76 3.03 -3.05
C GLY A 216 1.70 4.02 -1.88
N ILE A 217 0.90 5.09 -1.95
CA ILE A 217 0.75 6.01 -0.82
C ILE A 217 -0.28 5.47 0.18
N ASN A 218 0.06 5.52 1.47
CA ASN A 218 -0.90 5.22 2.52
C ASN A 218 -2.04 6.22 2.51
N ALA A 219 -3.27 5.70 2.49
CA ALA A 219 -4.47 6.53 2.43
C ALA A 219 -4.59 7.54 3.60
N ALA A 220 -4.11 7.18 4.80
CA ALA A 220 -4.11 8.08 5.95
C ALA A 220 -3.18 9.28 5.72
N VAL A 221 -2.02 9.05 5.07
CA VAL A 221 -1.10 10.13 4.68
C VAL A 221 -1.75 11.00 3.61
N LEU A 222 -2.40 10.39 2.63
CA LEU A 222 -3.10 11.12 1.58
C LEU A 222 -4.18 12.04 2.17
N ASP A 223 -5.00 11.56 3.11
CA ASP A 223 -6.03 12.37 3.75
C ASP A 223 -5.45 13.63 4.41
N ASP A 224 -4.34 13.49 5.13
CA ASP A 224 -3.68 14.59 5.82
C ASP A 224 -2.99 15.54 4.81
N LEU A 225 -2.43 15.02 3.70
CA LEU A 225 -1.93 15.84 2.58
C LEU A 225 -3.05 16.66 1.93
N LEU A 226 -4.21 16.05 1.69
CA LEU A 226 -5.35 16.72 1.07
C LEU A 226 -5.93 17.81 1.97
N GLU A 227 -5.92 17.62 3.29
CA GLU A 227 -6.28 18.68 4.23
C GLU A 227 -5.38 19.91 4.04
N VAL A 228 -4.06 19.72 4.07
CA VAL A 228 -3.10 20.81 3.92
C VAL A 228 -3.26 21.49 2.56
N TYR A 229 -3.32 20.71 1.48
CA TYR A 229 -3.49 21.21 0.11
C TYR A 229 -4.78 22.03 -0.05
N ILE A 230 -5.92 21.55 0.44
CA ILE A 230 -7.20 22.27 0.32
C ILE A 230 -7.20 23.54 1.18
N VAL A 231 -6.60 23.49 2.38
CA VAL A 231 -6.48 24.66 3.26
C VAL A 231 -5.60 25.74 2.63
N ASP A 232 -4.50 25.37 1.99
CA ASP A 232 -3.59 26.31 1.33
C ASP A 232 -4.22 26.93 0.08
N THR A 233 -4.75 26.10 -0.82
CA THR A 233 -5.32 26.56 -2.09
C THR A 233 -6.63 27.34 -1.97
N LYS A 234 -7.41 27.12 -0.90
CA LYS A 234 -8.76 27.72 -0.75
C LYS A 234 -8.98 28.51 0.54
N GLY A 235 -8.01 28.54 1.45
CA GLY A 235 -8.14 29.13 2.78
C GLY A 235 -9.03 28.29 3.72
N LYS A 236 -8.93 28.54 5.04
CA LYS A 236 -9.78 27.91 6.06
C LYS A 236 -11.24 28.36 5.93
N LYS A 237 -12.04 27.73 5.07
CA LYS A 237 -13.50 27.71 5.23
C LYS A 237 -13.88 26.50 6.07
N VAL A 238 -13.86 26.71 7.39
CA VAL A 238 -14.43 25.83 8.42
C VAL A 238 -15.95 25.83 8.27
#